data_AF-A0A557XZM6-F1
#
_entry.id   AF-A0A557XZM6-F1
#
_cell.length_a   1.000
_cell.length_b   1.000
_cell.length_c   1.000
_cell.angle_alpha   90.00
_cell.angle_beta   90.00
_cell.angle_gamma   90.00
#
_symmetry.space_group_name_H-M   'P 1'
#
loop_
_entity.id
_entity.type
_entity.pdbx_description
1 polymer ?
#
loop_
_entity_poly.entity_id
_entity_poly.type
_entity_poly.pdbx_seq_one_letter_code
_entity_poly.pdbx_strand_id
1 'polypeptide(L)'
;MHELSADAESDSPGTDFDDPDGDPFGDDAAGVDSTAPARRPRLARTRAVLDSKALSVVLVVLLVVSGGVATWLYFKQFRPDQQTDPDVARAVAGTASDGTVALLSYSSDTLDQDFATARSYLGGDFLSYYNDFTKQIVTPAAKQKSLKTTAHVTGAAVSELQPYSAVVLVFVDQTTKIKDNPQPSLALSSAIVHMSRINGKWLITKFTPV
;
A
#
# COMPACT_ATOMS: atom_id res chain seq x y z
N MET A 1 33.19 -18.89 34.18
CA MET A 1 34.33 -19.83 34.25
C MET A 1 34.36 -20.55 32.91
N HIS A 2 35.47 -20.38 32.19
CA HIS A 2 35.99 -21.16 31.05
C HIS A 2 35.06 -21.44 29.86
N GLU A 3 35.33 -20.92 28.66
CA GLU A 3 36.40 -21.26 27.71
C GLU A 3 36.17 -22.56 26.94
N LEU A 4 36.34 -22.41 25.61
CA LEU A 4 36.93 -23.30 24.62
C LEU A 4 36.48 -24.77 24.54
N SER A 5 36.09 -25.17 23.34
CA SER A 5 36.91 -25.96 22.40
C SER A 5 35.95 -26.47 21.31
N ALA A 6 36.17 -26.21 20.01
CA ALA A 6 37.16 -26.87 19.16
C ALA A 6 36.99 -28.40 19.23
N ASP A 7 36.26 -28.94 18.25
CA ASP A 7 36.40 -30.34 17.84
C ASP A 7 36.88 -30.34 16.39
N ALA A 8 38.15 -30.66 16.26
CA ALA A 8 38.79 -31.21 15.08
C ALA A 8 39.16 -32.65 15.44
N GLU A 9 38.75 -33.63 14.64
CA GLU A 9 39.50 -34.87 14.38
C GLU A 9 38.78 -35.60 13.22
N SER A 10 39.40 -35.72 12.04
CA SER A 10 40.29 -36.80 11.62
C SER A 10 39.56 -38.12 11.36
N ASP A 11 39.60 -38.65 10.14
CA ASP A 11 40.65 -39.61 9.76
C ASP A 11 40.41 -40.20 8.34
N SER A 12 41.47 -40.08 7.56
CA SER A 12 42.04 -40.78 6.39
C SER A 12 41.62 -42.25 6.08
N PRO A 13 42.28 -43.00 5.16
CA PRO A 13 43.07 -42.67 3.95
C PRO A 13 42.70 -43.57 2.72
N GLY A 14 43.34 -43.32 1.57
CA GLY A 14 43.40 -44.29 0.47
C GLY A 14 44.08 -43.74 -0.79
N THR A 15 45.39 -43.95 -0.87
CA THR A 15 46.39 -43.48 -1.85
C THR A 15 46.37 -44.25 -3.18
N ASP A 16 46.88 -43.61 -4.25
CA ASP A 16 48.02 -44.07 -5.09
C ASP A 16 48.37 -42.93 -6.09
N PHE A 17 49.52 -42.25 -5.92
CA PHE A 17 50.79 -42.39 -6.69
C PHE A 17 50.57 -42.37 -8.22
N ASP A 18 51.18 -41.48 -9.01
CA ASP A 18 52.61 -41.22 -9.10
C ASP A 18 52.89 -39.85 -9.77
N ASP A 19 53.99 -39.23 -9.36
CA ASP A 19 54.69 -38.05 -9.91
C ASP A 19 55.55 -38.53 -11.14
N PRO A 20 56.43 -37.76 -11.81
CA PRO A 20 56.78 -36.36 -11.61
C PRO A 20 57.06 -35.51 -12.88
N ASP A 21 57.35 -34.25 -12.57
CA ASP A 21 58.34 -33.36 -13.20
C ASP A 21 57.93 -32.39 -14.30
N GLY A 22 58.15 -31.10 -14.00
CA GLY A 22 59.14 -30.36 -14.79
C GLY A 22 58.76 -28.93 -15.19
N ASP A 23 59.03 -28.00 -14.28
CA ASP A 23 58.72 -26.56 -14.32
C ASP A 23 59.35 -25.77 -15.49
N PRO A 24 58.86 -24.54 -15.75
CA PRO A 24 59.14 -23.77 -16.95
C PRO A 24 60.14 -22.63 -16.69
N PHE A 25 61.19 -22.47 -17.51
CA PHE A 25 61.83 -21.17 -17.68
C PHE A 25 62.40 -21.04 -19.09
N GLY A 26 61.95 -20.01 -19.80
CA GLY A 26 62.57 -19.54 -21.03
C GLY A 26 63.20 -18.17 -20.76
N ASP A 27 64.48 -18.05 -21.11
CA ASP A 27 65.10 -16.83 -21.62
C ASP A 27 66.38 -17.24 -22.34
N ASP A 28 66.46 -16.97 -23.65
CA ASP A 28 67.55 -16.17 -24.24
C ASP A 28 67.58 -16.25 -25.78
N ALA A 29 67.47 -15.05 -26.35
CA ALA A 29 68.23 -14.47 -27.45
C ALA A 29 68.71 -15.29 -28.68
N ALA A 30 68.29 -14.74 -29.83
CA ALA A 30 69.12 -14.40 -31.00
C ALA A 30 69.64 -15.51 -31.94
N GLY A 31 69.23 -15.39 -33.22
CA GLY A 31 69.85 -16.05 -34.36
C GLY A 31 69.16 -15.65 -35.67
N VAL A 32 69.84 -14.81 -36.45
CA VAL A 32 69.42 -14.24 -37.75
C VAL A 32 70.06 -15.06 -38.87
N ASP A 33 69.35 -15.40 -39.96
CA ASP A 33 69.62 -14.91 -41.35
C ASP A 33 68.84 -15.65 -42.48
N SER A 34 68.27 -14.85 -43.41
CA SER A 34 68.12 -15.03 -44.88
C SER A 34 67.29 -16.20 -45.50
N THR A 35 66.37 -16.09 -46.49
CA THR A 35 66.03 -15.09 -47.54
C THR A 35 64.62 -15.31 -48.16
N ALA A 36 63.77 -14.26 -48.17
CA ALA A 36 62.77 -13.74 -49.17
C ALA A 36 61.71 -14.62 -49.92
N PRO A 37 60.69 -14.02 -50.57
CA PRO A 37 59.65 -13.10 -50.07
C PRO A 37 58.22 -13.55 -50.49
N ALA A 38 57.19 -13.37 -49.64
CA ALA A 38 55.82 -13.60 -50.09
C ALA A 38 54.82 -12.60 -49.46
N ARG A 39 54.64 -11.50 -50.20
CA ARG A 39 53.36 -10.89 -50.55
C ARG A 39 52.32 -10.75 -49.42
N ARG A 40 52.21 -9.53 -48.88
CA ARG A 40 51.03 -9.08 -48.12
C ARG A 40 49.76 -9.14 -48.99
N PRO A 41 48.63 -9.62 -48.44
CA PRO A 41 47.33 -9.01 -48.66
C PRO A 41 46.89 -8.38 -47.34
N ARG A 42 46.98 -7.05 -47.24
CA ARG A 42 45.81 -6.16 -47.27
C ARG A 42 44.74 -6.55 -46.25
N LEU A 43 44.77 -5.79 -45.15
CA LEU A 43 43.65 -5.48 -44.26
C LEU A 43 42.28 -5.66 -44.94
N ALA A 44 41.56 -6.72 -44.58
CA ALA A 44 40.13 -6.81 -44.80
C ALA A 44 39.41 -6.26 -43.56
N ARG A 45 39.51 -4.93 -43.37
CA ARG A 45 38.62 -4.19 -42.47
C ARG A 45 37.29 -3.97 -43.18
N THR A 46 36.48 -5.02 -43.26
CA THR A 46 35.10 -4.98 -43.78
C THR A 46 34.38 -6.15 -43.10
N ARG A 47 33.36 -6.02 -42.26
CA ARG A 47 32.16 -5.17 -42.33
C ARG A 47 31.66 -4.95 -40.89
N ALA A 48 31.77 -3.74 -40.37
CA ALA A 48 31.14 -3.36 -39.10
C ALA A 48 30.47 -1.97 -39.23
N VAL A 49 29.94 -1.67 -40.43
CA VAL A 49 29.27 -0.39 -40.71
C VAL A 49 27.82 -0.60 -41.18
N LEU A 50 27.37 -1.86 -41.30
CA LEU A 50 25.97 -2.16 -41.59
C LEU A 50 25.14 -2.44 -40.34
N ASP A 51 25.77 -2.66 -39.19
CA ASP A 51 25.05 -2.79 -37.92
C ASP A 51 24.75 -1.46 -37.25
N SER A 52 25.44 -0.37 -37.59
CA SER A 52 25.21 0.92 -36.93
C SER A 52 23.83 1.49 -37.23
N LYS A 53 23.30 1.26 -38.45
CA LYS A 53 21.93 1.68 -38.82
C LYS A 53 20.88 0.79 -38.16
N ALA A 54 21.07 -0.53 -38.17
CA ALA A 54 20.19 -1.46 -37.47
C ALA A 54 20.19 -1.19 -35.96
N LEU A 55 21.35 -0.98 -35.36
CA LEU A 55 21.53 -0.59 -33.96
C LEU A 55 20.85 0.75 -33.66
N SER A 56 20.97 1.75 -34.55
CA SER A 56 20.28 3.03 -34.37
C SER A 56 18.76 2.91 -34.46
N VAL A 57 18.23 2.07 -35.37
CA VAL A 57 16.79 1.80 -35.47
C VAL A 57 16.30 1.06 -34.23
N VAL A 58 17.04 0.05 -33.77
CA VAL A 58 16.73 -0.67 -32.53
C VAL A 58 16.74 0.30 -31.34
N LEU A 59 17.72 1.19 -31.24
CA LEU A 59 17.81 2.19 -30.18
C LEU A 59 16.60 3.14 -30.18
N VAL A 60 16.19 3.62 -31.36
CA VAL A 60 15.01 4.50 -31.50
C VAL A 60 13.73 3.76 -31.13
N VAL A 61 13.55 2.52 -31.59
CA VAL A 61 12.39 1.70 -31.23
C VAL A 61 12.33 1.48 -29.72
N LEU A 62 13.47 1.15 -29.10
CA LEU A 62 13.55 0.90 -27.66
C LEU A 62 13.24 2.17 -26.85
N LEU A 63 13.66 3.35 -27.34
CA LEU A 63 13.35 4.63 -26.74
C LEU A 63 11.85 4.98 -26.85
N VAL A 64 11.22 4.73 -28.01
CA VAL A 64 9.78 4.93 -28.19
C VAL A 64 8.96 3.98 -27.31
N VAL A 65 9.35 2.70 -27.24
CA VAL A 65 8.68 1.71 -26.38
C VAL A 65 8.84 2.08 -24.91
N SER A 66 10.05 2.44 -24.46
CA SER A 66 10.31 2.88 -23.09
C SER A 66 9.51 4.14 -22.74
N GLY A 67 9.48 5.14 -23.63
CA GLY A 67 8.69 6.36 -23.45
C GLY A 67 7.19 6.08 -23.41
N GLY A 68 6.70 5.19 -24.27
CA GLY A 68 5.31 4.76 -24.28
C GLY A 68 4.90 4.04 -23.00
N VAL A 69 5.73 3.10 -22.52
CA VAL A 69 5.50 2.39 -21.25
C VAL A 69 5.57 3.34 -20.07
N ALA A 70 6.57 4.24 -20.02
CA ALA A 70 6.69 5.24 -18.95
C ALA A 70 5.48 6.19 -18.93
N THR A 71 5.01 6.63 -20.10
CA THR A 71 3.82 7.47 -20.22
C THR A 71 2.56 6.71 -19.76
N TRP A 72 2.40 5.46 -20.20
CA TRP A 72 1.29 4.60 -19.78
C TRP A 72 1.28 4.42 -18.25
N LEU A 73 2.42 4.06 -17.66
CA LEU A 73 2.56 3.90 -16.21
C LEU A 73 2.29 5.21 -15.48
N TYR A 74 2.76 6.35 -16.00
CA TYR A 74 2.47 7.67 -15.42
C TYR A 74 0.96 7.96 -15.37
N PHE A 75 0.24 7.71 -16.47
CA PHE A 75 -1.21 7.92 -16.51
C PHE A 75 -2.01 6.92 -15.67
N LYS A 76 -1.56 5.65 -15.59
CA LYS A 76 -2.25 4.58 -14.86
C LYS A 76 -1.95 4.53 -13.37
N GLN A 77 -0.75 4.93 -12.96
CA GLN A 77 -0.24 4.71 -11.60
C GLN A 77 -0.04 6.05 -10.87
N PHE A 78 0.57 7.04 -11.52
CA PHE A 78 0.93 8.31 -10.87
C PHE A 78 -0.23 9.31 -10.79
N ARG A 79 -1.16 9.30 -11.76
CA ARG A 79 -2.33 10.19 -11.77
C ARG A 79 -3.39 9.84 -10.73
N PRO A 80 -3.68 8.55 -10.46
CA PRO A 80 -4.50 8.16 -9.31
C PRO A 80 -3.86 8.54 -7.98
N ASP A 81 -2.53 8.40 -7.84
CA ASP A 81 -1.80 8.71 -6.60
C ASP A 81 -1.98 10.18 -6.15
N GLN A 82 -2.13 11.12 -7.09
CA GLN A 82 -2.39 12.53 -6.76
C GLN A 82 -3.80 12.79 -6.20
N GLN A 83 -4.77 11.91 -6.45
CA GLN A 83 -6.13 12.03 -5.88
C GLN A 83 -6.28 11.24 -4.56
N THR A 84 -5.25 10.49 -4.18
CA THR A 84 -5.10 9.77 -2.92
C THR A 84 -3.98 10.35 -2.07
N ASP A 85 -3.80 11.68 -2.11
CA ASP A 85 -2.84 12.41 -1.28
C ASP A 85 -3.05 12.08 0.21
N PRO A 86 -1.97 11.88 1.00
CA PRO A 86 -2.05 11.80 2.47
C PRO A 86 -2.99 12.82 3.12
N ASP A 87 -3.08 14.03 2.57
CA ASP A 87 -3.98 15.08 3.07
C ASP A 87 -5.46 14.73 2.85
N VAL A 88 -5.80 14.17 1.68
CA VAL A 88 -7.15 13.66 1.39
C VAL A 88 -7.46 12.49 2.31
N ALA A 89 -6.51 11.58 2.53
CA ALA A 89 -6.70 10.45 3.43
C ALA A 89 -7.00 10.90 4.87
N ARG A 90 -6.26 11.89 5.39
CA ARG A 90 -6.53 12.47 6.71
C ARG A 90 -7.88 13.18 6.78
N ALA A 91 -8.25 13.94 5.75
CA ALA A 91 -9.55 14.62 5.70
C ALA A 91 -10.72 13.62 5.66
N VAL A 92 -10.59 12.53 4.90
CA VAL A 92 -11.56 11.44 4.84
C VAL A 92 -11.67 10.73 6.18
N ALA A 93 -10.54 10.36 6.80
CA ALA A 93 -10.53 9.74 8.12
C ALA A 93 -11.17 10.63 9.19
N GLY A 94 -10.89 11.95 9.16
CA GLY A 94 -11.54 12.93 10.03
C GLY A 94 -13.05 12.98 9.82
N THR A 95 -13.49 13.07 8.56
CA THR A 95 -14.93 13.10 8.24
C THR A 95 -15.64 11.80 8.65
N ALA A 96 -14.99 10.65 8.45
CA ALA A 96 -15.50 9.35 8.92
C ALA A 96 -15.61 9.31 10.45
N SER A 97 -14.63 9.88 11.15
CA SER A 97 -14.61 9.94 12.61
C SER A 97 -15.76 10.81 13.13
N ASP A 98 -15.88 12.04 12.61
CA ASP A 98 -16.94 12.99 12.99
C ASP A 98 -18.33 12.42 12.69
N GLY A 99 -18.49 11.82 11.50
CA GLY A 99 -19.73 11.16 11.11
C GLY A 99 -20.06 9.95 11.99
N THR A 100 -19.06 9.18 12.42
CA THR A 100 -19.24 8.05 13.35
C THR A 100 -19.68 8.54 14.73
N VAL A 101 -19.04 9.60 15.25
CA VAL A 101 -19.46 10.22 16.51
C VAL A 101 -20.91 10.70 16.43
N ALA A 102 -21.27 11.41 15.36
CA ALA A 102 -22.62 11.89 15.14
C ALA A 102 -23.65 10.76 14.99
N LEU A 103 -23.27 9.64 14.34
CA LEU A 103 -24.15 8.50 14.12
C LEU A 103 -24.47 7.74 15.42
N LEU A 104 -23.47 7.60 16.30
CA LEU A 104 -23.55 6.77 17.50
C LEU A 104 -23.86 7.55 18.79
N SER A 105 -23.81 8.89 18.75
CA SER A 105 -24.11 9.74 19.90
C SER A 105 -25.51 10.33 19.79
N TYR A 106 -26.35 10.08 20.78
CA TYR A 106 -27.69 10.65 20.86
C TYR A 106 -28.21 10.65 22.30
N SER A 107 -29.17 11.51 22.59
CA SER A 107 -29.89 11.52 23.87
C SER A 107 -31.38 11.63 23.68
N SER A 108 -32.17 11.02 24.56
CA SER A 108 -33.64 11.15 24.60
C SER A 108 -34.12 12.61 24.57
N ASP A 109 -33.32 13.53 25.09
CA ASP A 109 -33.65 14.94 25.23
C ASP A 109 -33.41 15.75 23.93
N THR A 110 -32.54 15.25 23.04
CA THR A 110 -32.05 15.96 21.84
C THR A 110 -32.15 15.15 20.55
N LEU A 111 -32.95 14.06 20.54
CA LEU A 111 -33.02 13.11 19.42
C LEU A 111 -33.16 13.76 18.04
N ASP A 112 -34.06 14.72 17.88
CA ASP A 112 -34.31 15.35 16.58
C ASP A 112 -33.08 16.10 16.05
N GLN A 113 -32.36 16.79 16.94
CA GLN A 113 -31.13 17.52 16.62
C GLN A 113 -29.96 16.56 16.37
N ASP A 114 -29.82 15.54 17.21
CA ASP A 114 -28.76 14.54 17.09
C ASP A 114 -28.89 13.79 15.75
N PHE A 115 -30.11 13.36 15.40
CA PHE A 115 -30.38 12.69 14.13
C PHE A 115 -30.26 13.64 12.93
N ALA A 116 -30.62 14.92 13.06
CA ALA A 116 -30.36 15.91 12.02
C ALA A 116 -28.86 16.08 11.75
N THR A 117 -28.06 16.13 12.81
CA THR A 117 -26.61 16.23 12.73
C THR A 117 -26.02 14.98 12.08
N ALA A 118 -26.41 13.78 12.53
CA ALA A 118 -25.98 12.53 11.92
C ALA A 118 -26.26 12.48 10.43
N ARG A 119 -27.49 12.82 10.01
CA ARG A 119 -27.92 12.83 8.59
C ARG A 119 -27.07 13.73 7.70
N SER A 120 -26.49 14.80 8.25
CA SER A 120 -25.61 15.69 7.47
C SER A 120 -24.32 15.02 7.00
N TYR A 121 -23.92 13.91 7.64
CA TYR A 121 -22.78 13.07 7.26
C TYR A 121 -23.17 11.88 6.38
N LEU A 122 -24.45 11.63 6.13
CA LEU A 122 -24.90 10.43 5.42
C LEU A 122 -25.30 10.73 3.99
N GLY A 123 -25.12 9.75 3.11
CA GLY A 123 -25.52 9.82 1.71
C GLY A 123 -26.02 8.49 1.17
N GLY A 124 -26.57 8.54 -0.04
CA GLY A 124 -27.11 7.36 -0.72
C GLY A 124 -28.23 6.66 0.05
N ASP A 125 -28.36 5.36 -0.17
CA ASP A 125 -29.43 4.54 0.44
C ASP A 125 -29.30 4.43 1.96
N PHE A 126 -28.09 4.58 2.49
CA PHE A 126 -27.85 4.52 3.93
C PHE A 126 -28.51 5.67 4.69
N LEU A 127 -28.62 6.86 4.08
CA LEU A 127 -29.37 7.98 4.67
C LEU A 127 -30.86 7.61 4.83
N SER A 128 -31.45 6.97 3.83
CA SER A 128 -32.86 6.53 3.88
C SER A 128 -33.06 5.45 4.95
N TYR A 129 -32.21 4.41 4.94
CA TYR A 129 -32.21 3.37 5.97
C TYR A 129 -32.10 3.95 7.39
N TYR A 130 -31.16 4.88 7.59
CA TYR A 130 -30.95 5.53 8.89
C TYR A 130 -32.19 6.30 9.35
N ASN A 131 -32.85 7.03 8.45
CA ASN A 131 -34.10 7.74 8.77
C ASN A 131 -35.20 6.80 9.27
N ASP A 132 -35.38 5.66 8.60
CA ASP A 132 -36.42 4.71 8.99
C ASP A 132 -36.06 4.00 10.29
N PHE A 133 -34.81 3.54 10.42
CA PHE A 133 -34.32 2.87 11.61
C PHE A 133 -34.40 3.75 12.86
N THR A 134 -33.99 5.02 12.75
CA THR A 134 -34.05 5.94 13.89
C THR A 134 -35.47 6.27 14.31
N LYS A 135 -36.39 6.48 13.35
CA LYS A 135 -37.80 6.77 13.66
C LYS A 135 -38.53 5.58 14.26
N GLN A 136 -38.34 4.39 13.68
CA GLN A 136 -39.14 3.21 14.02
C GLN A 136 -38.56 2.45 15.23
N ILE A 137 -37.25 2.44 15.40
CA ILE A 137 -36.57 1.57 16.39
C ILE A 137 -35.88 2.39 17.48
N VAL A 138 -35.01 3.34 17.10
CA VAL A 138 -34.16 4.05 18.08
C VAL A 138 -34.97 5.04 18.91
N THR A 139 -35.84 5.84 18.28
CA THR A 139 -36.63 6.88 18.97
C THR A 139 -37.51 6.30 20.08
N PRO A 140 -38.32 5.25 19.84
CA PRO A 140 -39.15 4.66 20.90
C PRO A 140 -38.30 4.08 22.03
N ALA A 141 -37.24 3.34 21.70
CA ALA A 141 -36.35 2.73 22.70
C ALA A 141 -35.61 3.78 23.55
N ALA A 142 -35.10 4.83 22.91
CA ALA A 142 -34.38 5.91 23.58
C ALA A 142 -35.27 6.70 24.54
N LYS A 143 -36.52 7.00 24.14
CA LYS A 143 -37.48 7.68 25.00
C LYS A 143 -37.94 6.78 26.15
N GLN A 144 -38.25 5.51 25.88
CA GLN A 144 -38.73 4.57 26.89
C GLN A 144 -37.71 4.36 28.02
N LYS A 145 -36.42 4.27 27.68
CA LYS A 145 -35.35 4.02 28.66
C LYS A 145 -34.58 5.29 29.05
N SER A 146 -34.99 6.47 28.58
CA SER A 146 -34.27 7.73 28.79
C SER A 146 -32.76 7.58 28.52
N LEU A 147 -32.44 7.07 27.32
CA LEU A 147 -31.08 6.75 26.93
C LEU A 147 -30.27 8.00 26.61
N LYS A 148 -29.00 7.97 27.00
CA LYS A 148 -27.96 8.85 26.48
C LYS A 148 -26.76 8.03 26.09
N THR A 149 -26.45 8.03 24.81
CA THR A 149 -25.29 7.36 24.24
C THR A 149 -24.30 8.41 23.77
N THR A 150 -23.03 8.20 24.06
CA THR A 150 -21.93 9.06 23.61
C THR A 150 -20.83 8.19 23.07
N ALA A 151 -20.41 8.47 21.84
CA ALA A 151 -19.31 7.80 21.18
C ALA A 151 -18.09 8.71 21.11
N HIS A 152 -16.92 8.12 21.25
CA HIS A 152 -15.63 8.77 21.07
C HIS A 152 -14.78 7.93 20.14
N VAL A 153 -14.30 8.51 19.05
CA VAL A 153 -13.41 7.82 18.11
C VAL A 153 -11.98 7.94 18.63
N THR A 154 -11.38 6.80 19.00
CA THR A 154 -10.01 6.74 19.54
C THR A 154 -8.96 6.58 18.43
N GLY A 155 -9.37 6.13 17.25
CA GLY A 155 -8.51 6.05 16.07
C GLY A 155 -9.31 5.82 14.80
N ALA A 156 -8.77 6.31 13.69
CA ALA A 156 -9.32 6.08 12.36
C ALA A 156 -8.19 5.89 11.34
N ALA A 157 -8.33 4.89 10.46
CA ALA A 157 -7.36 4.59 9.43
C ALA A 157 -8.07 4.32 8.10
N VAL A 158 -7.59 4.96 7.03
CA VAL A 158 -8.09 4.72 5.68
C VAL A 158 -7.48 3.41 5.17
N SER A 159 -8.31 2.41 4.89
CA SER A 159 -7.88 1.15 4.30
C SER A 159 -7.89 1.18 2.78
N GLU A 160 -8.75 2.00 2.19
CA GLU A 160 -8.85 2.17 0.75
C GLU A 160 -9.25 3.62 0.42
N LEU A 161 -8.58 4.21 -0.55
CA LEU A 161 -8.86 5.56 -1.03
C LEU A 161 -8.87 5.57 -2.55
N GLN A 162 -9.96 6.09 -3.11
CA GLN A 162 -10.19 6.28 -4.53
C GLN A 162 -10.74 7.70 -4.74
N PRO A 163 -10.76 8.22 -5.97
CA PRO A 163 -11.20 9.59 -6.24
C PRO A 163 -12.59 9.98 -5.70
N TYR A 164 -13.51 9.01 -5.64
CA TYR A 164 -14.91 9.21 -5.25
C TYR A 164 -15.40 8.26 -4.15
N SER A 165 -14.53 7.41 -3.63
CA SER A 165 -14.87 6.36 -2.67
C SER A 165 -13.73 6.16 -1.69
N ALA A 166 -14.06 5.85 -0.45
CA ALA A 166 -13.07 5.49 0.55
C ALA A 166 -13.64 4.48 1.53
N VAL A 167 -12.75 3.72 2.15
CA VAL A 167 -13.09 2.79 3.24
C VAL A 167 -12.20 3.14 4.43
N VAL A 168 -12.83 3.36 5.58
CA VAL A 168 -12.17 3.77 6.81
C VAL A 168 -12.51 2.79 7.91
N LEU A 169 -11.50 2.26 8.60
CA LEU A 169 -11.66 1.56 9.86
C LEU A 169 -11.63 2.56 10.99
N VAL A 170 -12.64 2.55 11.85
CA VAL A 170 -12.73 3.40 13.04
C VAL A 170 -12.78 2.55 14.30
N PHE A 171 -12.12 3.03 15.36
CA PHE A 171 -12.17 2.47 16.71
C PHE A 171 -12.97 3.42 17.60
N VAL A 172 -13.94 2.88 18.33
CA VAL A 172 -14.96 3.66 19.02
C VAL A 172 -15.13 3.18 20.45
N ASP A 173 -15.10 4.14 21.37
CA ASP A 173 -15.47 3.97 22.76
C ASP A 173 -16.88 4.53 22.93
N GLN A 174 -17.84 3.69 23.29
CA GLN A 174 -19.23 4.08 23.45
C GLN A 174 -19.66 3.97 24.91
N THR A 175 -20.08 5.09 25.49
CA THR A 175 -20.68 5.15 26.82
C THR A 175 -22.19 5.29 26.72
N THR A 176 -22.94 4.41 27.36
CA THR A 176 -24.40 4.45 27.41
C THR A 176 -24.86 4.66 28.85
N LYS A 177 -25.71 5.66 29.05
CA LYS A 177 -26.37 5.99 30.32
C LYS A 177 -27.88 5.82 30.17
N ILE A 178 -28.49 5.26 31.20
CA ILE A 178 -29.93 5.10 31.34
C ILE A 178 -30.30 5.90 32.59
N LYS A 179 -31.32 6.76 32.54
CA LYS A 179 -31.67 7.62 33.68
C LYS A 179 -31.83 6.86 35.00
N ASP A 180 -32.47 5.70 34.95
CA ASP A 180 -32.77 4.88 36.13
C ASP A 180 -31.64 3.87 36.47
N ASN A 181 -30.51 3.91 35.76
CA ASN A 181 -29.34 3.09 36.05
C ASN A 181 -28.15 3.97 36.47
N PRO A 182 -27.67 3.87 37.72
CA PRO A 182 -26.58 4.72 38.21
C PRO A 182 -25.21 4.40 37.57
N GLN A 183 -25.03 3.22 36.97
CA GLN A 183 -23.75 2.84 36.35
C GLN A 183 -23.79 3.00 34.82
N PRO A 184 -22.95 3.87 34.23
CA PRO A 184 -22.79 3.92 32.78
C PRO A 184 -22.15 2.62 32.27
N SER A 185 -22.63 2.13 31.13
CA SER A 185 -22.01 1.01 30.43
C SER A 185 -21.02 1.53 29.37
N LEU A 186 -19.81 0.98 29.35
CA LEU A 186 -18.79 1.26 28.34
C LEU A 186 -18.65 0.05 27.41
N ALA A 187 -18.69 0.29 26.11
CA ALA A 187 -18.41 -0.69 25.08
C ALA A 187 -17.28 -0.17 24.17
N LEU A 188 -16.29 -1.00 23.90
CA LEU A 188 -15.23 -0.72 22.94
C LEU A 188 -15.53 -1.53 21.67
N SER A 189 -15.56 -0.87 20.53
CA SER A 189 -15.90 -1.51 19.26
C SER A 189 -15.09 -0.94 18.11
N SER A 190 -15.19 -1.60 16.95
CA SER A 190 -14.65 -1.07 15.70
C SER A 190 -15.67 -1.22 14.58
N ALA A 191 -15.56 -0.37 13.57
CA ALA A 191 -16.48 -0.38 12.44
C ALA A 191 -15.75 -0.01 11.14
N ILE A 192 -16.22 -0.59 10.04
CA ILE A 192 -15.86 -0.21 8.68
C ILE A 192 -16.89 0.79 8.16
N VAL A 193 -16.39 1.97 7.81
CA VAL A 193 -17.15 3.09 7.28
C VAL A 193 -16.84 3.23 5.80
N HIS A 194 -17.83 2.95 4.96
CA HIS A 194 -17.71 3.25 3.53
C HIS A 194 -18.17 4.68 3.30
N MET A 195 -17.35 5.41 2.56
CA MET A 195 -17.60 6.79 2.20
C MET A 195 -17.66 6.95 0.69
N SER A 196 -18.47 7.90 0.25
CA SER A 196 -18.52 8.32 -1.15
C SER A 196 -18.51 9.83 -1.25
N ARG A 197 -17.83 10.36 -2.26
CA ARG A 197 -17.78 11.80 -2.52
C ARG A 197 -18.96 12.22 -3.38
N ILE A 198 -19.97 12.81 -2.75
CA ILE A 198 -21.23 13.22 -3.38
C ILE A 198 -21.31 14.74 -3.31
N ASN A 199 -21.50 15.40 -4.46
CA ASN A 199 -21.53 16.87 -4.57
C ASN A 199 -20.34 17.56 -3.88
N GLY A 200 -19.15 16.96 -4.01
CA GLY A 200 -17.90 17.47 -3.45
C GLY A 200 -17.67 17.18 -1.96
N LYS A 201 -18.66 16.61 -1.24
CA LYS A 201 -18.56 16.25 0.18
C LYS A 201 -18.39 14.74 0.37
N TRP A 202 -17.58 14.35 1.33
CA TRP A 202 -17.48 12.96 1.76
C TRP A 202 -18.65 12.62 2.67
N LEU A 203 -19.44 11.62 2.28
CA LEU A 203 -20.60 11.16 3.02
C LEU A 203 -20.49 9.65 3.29
N ILE A 204 -20.96 9.22 4.45
CA ILE A 204 -21.06 7.82 4.84
C ILE A 204 -22.21 7.19 4.06
N THR A 205 -21.90 6.14 3.31
CA THR A 205 -22.84 5.39 2.47
C THR A 205 -23.05 3.96 2.96
N LYS A 206 -22.24 3.51 3.93
CA LYS A 206 -22.45 2.25 4.66
C LYS A 206 -21.67 2.26 5.96
N PHE A 207 -22.24 1.69 7.02
CA PHE A 207 -21.60 1.53 8.31
C PHE A 207 -21.72 0.07 8.76
N THR A 208 -20.59 -0.61 8.97
CA THR A 208 -20.56 -2.05 9.28
C THR A 208 -19.72 -2.30 10.52
N PRO A 209 -20.30 -2.72 11.65
CA PRO A 209 -19.54 -3.19 12.81
C PRO A 209 -18.66 -4.40 12.45
N VAL A 210 -17.48 -4.49 13.05
CA VAL A 210 -16.55 -5.63 12.89
C VAL A 210 -16.77 -6.67 13.99
#